data_AF-A0A497NTH3-F1
#
_entry.id   AF-A0A497NTH3-F1
#
_cell.length_a   1.000
_cell.length_b   1.000
_cell.length_c   1.000
_cell.angle_alpha   90.00
_cell.angle_beta   90.00
_cell.angle_gamma   90.00
#
_symmetry.space_group_name_H-M   'P 1'
#
loop_
_entity.id
_entity.type
_entity.pdbx_description
1 polymer ?
#
loop_
_entity_poly.entity_id
_entity_poly.type
_entity_poly.pdbx_seq_one_letter_code
_entity_poly.pdbx_strand_id
1 'polypeptide(L)' 'LELGLLVAGLPVVNTSILGAFAKATGEVQLESVLKVIRETWSGSVGEKNAKAAELAYERLMRGW' A
#
# COMPACT_ATOMS: atom_id res chain seq x y z
N LEU A 1 6.56 10.95 -6.20
CA LEU A 1 6.86 9.50 -6.32
C LEU A 1 8.02 9.11 -5.39
N GLU A 2 7.88 9.35 -4.08
CA GLU A 2 8.94 9.12 -3.06
C GLU A 2 9.44 7.66 -3.02
N LEU A 3 8.55 6.71 -3.31
CA LEU A 3 8.83 5.27 -3.27
C LEU A 3 9.10 4.62 -4.64
N GLY A 4 9.08 5.39 -5.73
CA GLY A 4 9.31 4.86 -7.08
C GLY A 4 8.38 3.70 -7.46
N LEU A 5 7.09 3.79 -7.11
CA LEU A 5 6.09 2.76 -7.38
C LEU A 5 5.88 2.63 -8.88
N LEU A 6 6.39 1.57 -9.50
CA LEU A 6 6.29 1.36 -10.93
C LEU A 6 5.90 -0.09 -11.22
N VAL A 7 4.86 -0.28 -12.03
CA VAL A 7 4.58 -1.53 -12.76
C VAL A 7 4.52 -1.16 -14.23
N ALA A 8 5.33 -1.82 -15.06
CA ALA A 8 5.45 -1.52 -16.49
C ALA A 8 5.71 -0.02 -16.80
N GLY A 9 6.38 0.71 -15.90
CA GLY A 9 6.70 2.14 -16.07
C GLY A 9 5.60 3.11 -15.62
N LEU A 10 4.46 2.63 -15.10
CA LEU A 10 3.37 3.47 -14.61
C LEU A 10 3.32 3.53 -13.06
N PRO A 11 3.05 4.72 -12.49
CA PRO A 11 2.78 4.87 -11.05
C PRO A 11 1.69 3.94 -10.53
N VAL A 12 2.01 3.03 -9.62
CA VAL A 12 1.00 2.22 -8.92
C VAL A 12 0.59 2.92 -7.63
N VAL A 13 -0.49 3.70 -7.71
CA VAL A 13 -1.04 4.45 -6.58
C VAL A 13 -2.05 3.64 -5.74
N ASN A 14 -2.65 2.60 -6.33
CA ASN A 14 -3.75 1.85 -5.74
C ASN A 14 -3.37 1.13 -4.43
N THR A 15 -2.14 0.67 -4.30
CA THR A 15 -1.65 -0.02 -3.09
C THR A 15 -1.51 0.95 -1.92
N SER A 16 -1.06 2.18 -2.18
CA SER A 16 -1.07 3.27 -1.19
C SER A 16 -2.50 3.62 -0.76
N ILE A 17 -3.43 3.70 -1.70
CA ILE A 17 -4.86 3.93 -1.41
C ILE A 17 -5.41 2.81 -0.52
N LEU A 18 -5.07 1.55 -0.79
CA LEU A 18 -5.51 0.41 0.04
C LEU A 18 -5.02 0.52 1.48
N GLY A 19 -3.77 0.93 1.69
CA GLY A 19 -3.22 1.16 3.04
C GLY A 19 -3.94 2.28 3.78
N ALA A 20 -4.15 3.42 3.12
CA ALA A 20 -4.94 4.51 3.68
C ALA A 20 -6.38 4.09 3.98
N PHE A 21 -7.03 3.36 3.08
CA PHE A 21 -8.38 2.82 3.26
C PHE A 21 -8.46 1.94 4.51
N ALA A 22 -7.53 0.99 4.67
CA ALA A 22 -7.48 0.12 5.84
C ALA A 22 -7.40 0.91 7.16
N LYS A 23 -6.61 2.00 7.21
CA LYS A 23 -6.53 2.88 8.39
C LYS A 23 -7.83 3.67 8.61
N ALA A 24 -8.38 4.22 7.54
CA ALA A 24 -9.52 5.12 7.58
C ALA A 24 -10.79 4.40 8.01
N THR A 25 -11.01 3.19 7.50
CA THR A 25 -12.26 2.44 7.71
C THR A 25 -12.15 1.40 8.82
N GLY A 26 -10.99 0.75 8.97
CA GLY A 26 -10.82 -0.39 9.87
C GLY A 26 -11.51 -1.68 9.40
N GLU A 27 -12.07 -1.70 8.18
CA GLU A 27 -12.80 -2.84 7.62
C GLU A 27 -11.88 -4.01 7.21
N VAL A 28 -10.60 -3.70 6.97
CA VAL A 28 -9.58 -4.69 6.60
C VAL A 28 -8.31 -4.48 7.40
N GLN A 29 -7.65 -5.58 7.76
CA GLN A 29 -6.39 -5.56 8.50
C GLN A 29 -5.23 -5.17 7.58
N LEU A 30 -4.32 -4.34 8.08
CA LEU A 30 -3.13 -3.93 7.32
C LEU A 30 -2.30 -5.15 6.93
N GLU A 31 -2.15 -6.12 7.83
CA GLU A 31 -1.38 -7.34 7.62
C GLU A 31 -1.90 -8.14 6.42
N SER A 32 -3.23 -8.20 6.26
CA SER A 32 -3.88 -8.86 5.13
C SER A 32 -3.62 -8.13 3.82
N VAL A 33 -3.70 -6.79 3.83
CA VAL A 33 -3.36 -5.95 2.67
C VAL A 33 -1.90 -6.16 2.25
N LEU A 34 -0.97 -6.11 3.20
CA LEU A 34 0.46 -6.29 2.93
C LEU A 34 0.77 -7.70 2.40
N LYS A 35 0.11 -8.73 2.95
CA LYS A 35 0.25 -10.11 2.48
C LYS A 35 -0.19 -10.24 1.02
N VAL A 36 -1.40 -9.80 0.69
CA VAL A 36 -1.95 -9.94 -0.68
C VAL A 36 -1.12 -9.16 -1.70
N ILE A 37 -0.60 -7.97 -1.34
CA ILE A 37 0.28 -7.21 -2.23
C ILE A 37 1.55 -8.01 -2.57
N ARG A 38 2.19 -8.64 -1.58
CA ARG A 38 3.40 -9.47 -1.82
C ARG A 38 3.10 -10.75 -2.61
N GLU A 39 1.91 -11.32 -2.44
CA GLU A 39 1.47 -12.48 -3.22
C GLU A 39 1.11 -12.11 -4.66
N THR A 40 0.58 -10.90 -4.89
CA THR A 40 0.16 -10.42 -6.22
C THR A 40 1.35 -10.05 -7.11
N TRP A 41 2.39 -9.42 -6.54
CA TRP A 41 3.58 -9.02 -7.27
C TRP A 41 4.83 -9.64 -6.65
N SER A 42 5.60 -10.38 -7.45
CA SER A 42 6.82 -11.02 -6.99
C SER A 42 7.99 -10.04 -6.85
N GLY A 43 8.92 -10.38 -5.94
CA GLY A 43 10.20 -9.70 -5.79
C GLY A 43 10.09 -8.24 -5.32
N SER A 44 11.04 -7.41 -5.78
CA SER A 44 11.19 -6.03 -5.29
C SER A 44 10.00 -5.13 -5.62
N VAL A 45 9.20 -5.45 -6.64
CA VAL A 45 7.99 -4.72 -6.99
C VAL A 45 6.91 -4.92 -5.92
N GLY A 46 6.71 -6.15 -5.45
CA GLY A 46 5.79 -6.46 -4.36
C GLY A 46 6.17 -5.75 -3.08
N GLU A 47 7.45 -5.81 -2.70
CA GLU A 47 7.93 -5.15 -1.48
C GLU A 47 7.80 -3.62 -1.53
N LYS A 48 8.11 -2.98 -2.65
CA LYS A 48 7.92 -1.53 -2.81
C LYS A 48 6.44 -1.13 -2.69
N ASN A 49 5.54 -1.90 -3.30
CA ASN A 49 4.11 -1.67 -3.21
C ASN A 49 3.57 -1.90 -1.79
N ALA A 50 4.04 -2.94 -1.11
CA ALA A 50 3.66 -3.22 0.27
C ALA A 50 4.13 -2.09 1.19
N LYS A 51 5.37 -1.61 1.02
CA LYS A 51 5.89 -0.47 1.79
C LYS A 51 5.09 0.81 1.55
N ALA A 52 4.57 1.01 0.34
CA ALA A 52 3.71 2.14 0.02
C ALA A 52 2.36 2.09 0.76
N ALA A 53 1.74 0.92 0.79
CA ALA A 53 0.52 0.70 1.56
C ALA A 53 0.76 0.95 3.05
N GLU A 54 1.84 0.39 3.61
CA GLU A 54 2.22 0.59 5.02
C GLU A 54 2.42 2.07 5.35
N LEU A 55 3.20 2.81 4.54
CA LEU A 55 3.44 4.24 4.77
C LEU A 55 2.15 5.07 4.66
N ALA A 56 1.25 4.73 3.73
CA ALA A 56 -0.03 5.41 3.62
C ALA A 56 -0.93 5.15 4.84
N TYR A 57 -0.91 3.92 5.38
CA TYR A 57 -1.61 3.56 6.61
C TYR A 57 -1.07 4.34 7.82
N GLU A 58 0.25 4.43 7.95
CA GLU A 58 0.93 5.14 9.05
C GLU A 58 0.70 6.66 9.01
N ARG A 59 0.80 7.25 7.81
CA ARG A 59 0.70 8.71 7.62
C ARG A 59 -0.73 9.23 7.67
N LEU A 60 -1.74 8.36 7.49
CA LEU A 60 -3.14 8.80 7.54
C LEU A 60 -3.55 9.18 8.97
N MET A 61 -3.90 10.45 9.15
CA MET A 61 -4.47 10.96 10.40
C MET A 61 -5.98 10.73 10.43
N ARG A 62 -6.52 10.40 11.60
CA ARG A 62 -7.97 10.36 11.87
C ARG A 62 -8.32 11.58 12.71
N GLY A 63 -9.49 12.20 12.47
CA GLY A 63 -9.94 13.37 13.25
C GLY A 63 -10.54 14.51 12.44
N TRP A 64 -11.13 14.20 11.28
CA TRP A 64 -12.15 15.04 10.64
C TRP A 64 -13.53 14.74 11.22
#